data_AF-A0A2J6PZF7-F1
#
_entry.id   AF-A0A2J6PZF7-F1
#
_cell.length_a   1.000
_cell.length_b   1.000
_cell.length_c   1.000
_cell.angle_alpha   90.00
_cell.angle_beta   90.00
_cell.angle_gamma   90.00
#
_symmetry.space_group_name_H-M   'P 1'
#
loop_
_entity.id
_entity.type
_entity.pdbx_description
1 polymer ?
#
loop_
_entity_poly.entity_id
_entity_poly.type
_entity_poly.pdbx_seq_one_letter_code
_entity_poly.pdbx_strand_id
1 'polypeptide(L)'
;MDNKRGFLAFFRGKISQLNHFKSLATSSAKASPWERLPPEVRQQIFDNLDEELFIDDFIFPPAFPRPCPKERTHFRWGGSIPPLVVALRSLPVSYCHAIEHFASTNGVLDLSFGCNIASMTKSELGVITAVRFDVGSLVCVPDMLVKAHKKRKGKVSTMSFYSLTKPYRFRPSFLLAENLRIFHLSLDYRFFHRYNAPHFLTEFPFWLEGCKALSKVTVELPICRGFLRTEERNMIIFGMMERLYKKVGVEGRYVRTTEYGMAESEEWEWEAPGGTYMDWSKDLGKKWNPTGFREACRLMLLKVACRADLANWE
;
A
#
# COMPACT_ATOMS: atom_id res chain seq x y z
N MET A 1 -4.79 -13.76 20.67
CA MET A 1 -4.81 -12.34 21.08
C MET A 1 -3.43 -11.87 21.60
N ASP A 2 -2.35 -12.63 21.37
CA ASP A 2 -1.04 -12.39 22.00
C ASP A 2 -0.13 -11.39 21.26
N ASN A 3 -0.56 -10.86 20.11
CA ASN A 3 0.28 -9.99 19.28
C ASN A 3 0.30 -8.52 19.73
N LYS A 4 -0.61 -8.08 20.62
CA LYS A 4 -0.65 -6.69 21.13
C LYS A 4 0.48 -6.38 22.13
N ARG A 5 0.88 -7.36 22.97
CA ARG A 5 1.94 -7.15 23.97
C ARG A 5 3.33 -7.04 23.34
N GLY A 6 3.61 -7.84 22.31
CA GLY A 6 4.87 -7.75 21.55
C GLY A 6 5.02 -6.44 20.77
N PHE A 7 3.91 -5.94 20.21
CA PHE A 7 3.89 -4.68 19.47
C PHE A 7 4.23 -3.48 20.37
N LEU A 8 3.61 -3.37 21.55
CA LEU A 8 3.90 -2.28 22.50
C LEU A 8 5.34 -2.34 23.06
N ALA A 9 5.89 -3.53 23.27
CA ALA A 9 7.28 -3.70 23.71
C ALA A 9 8.29 -3.27 22.64
N PHE A 10 8.00 -3.52 21.35
CA PHE A 10 8.81 -3.05 20.23
C PHE A 10 8.82 -1.52 20.13
N PHE A 11 7.68 -0.86 20.36
CA PHE A 11 7.61 0.60 20.38
C PHE A 11 8.40 1.19 21.54
N ARG A 12 8.36 0.59 22.74
CA ARG A 12 9.14 1.05 23.92
C ARG A 12 10.64 1.15 23.67
N GLY A 13 11.21 0.28 22.82
CA GLY A 13 12.63 0.31 22.46
C GLY A 13 13.04 1.44 21.50
N LYS A 14 12.11 1.99 20.71
CA LYS A 14 12.36 3.10 19.77
C LYS A 14 12.02 4.49 20.33
N ILE A 15 11.64 4.58 21.61
CA ILE A 15 11.39 5.81 22.40
C ILE A 15 12.68 6.60 22.71
N SER A 16 13.83 6.26 22.13
CA SER A 16 15.05 7.07 22.30
C SER A 16 14.90 8.49 21.73
N GLN A 17 14.11 8.68 20.67
CA GLN A 17 13.76 10.03 20.15
C GLN A 17 12.72 10.75 21.02
N LEU A 18 11.92 10.02 21.80
CA LEU A 18 10.90 10.54 22.71
C LEU A 18 11.50 11.08 24.02
N ASN A 19 12.68 10.60 24.42
CA ASN A 19 13.41 11.14 25.57
C ASN A 19 13.84 12.60 25.37
N HIS A 20 14.03 13.05 24.12
CA HIS A 20 14.26 14.46 23.81
C HIS A 20 13.04 15.33 24.17
N PHE A 21 11.82 14.80 24.03
CA PHE A 21 10.60 15.55 24.37
C PHE A 21 10.36 15.62 25.88
N LYS A 22 10.75 14.59 26.65
CA LYS A 22 10.68 14.63 28.12
C LYS A 22 11.56 15.73 28.72
N SER A 23 12.70 16.02 28.11
CA SER A 23 13.61 17.11 28.53
C SER A 23 13.04 18.52 28.30
N LEU A 24 12.06 18.69 27.39
CA LEU A 24 11.46 19.99 27.06
C LEU A 24 10.31 20.39 28.00
N ALA A 25 9.77 19.44 28.78
CA ALA A 25 8.59 19.66 29.60
C ALA A 25 8.86 20.36 30.94
N THR A 26 10.13 20.50 31.37
CA THR A 26 10.45 20.90 32.75
C THR A 26 10.61 22.40 33.00
N SER A 27 10.47 23.31 32.02
CA SER A 27 10.77 24.74 32.30
C SER A 27 9.86 25.81 31.69
N SER A 28 8.59 25.53 31.35
CA SER A 28 7.69 26.58 30.85
C SER A 28 6.44 26.76 31.70
N ALA A 29 6.43 27.80 32.53
CA ALA A 29 5.24 28.32 33.20
C ALA A 29 4.11 28.72 32.21
N LYS A 30 4.38 28.73 30.89
CA LYS A 30 3.44 29.02 29.81
C LYS A 30 2.97 27.78 29.02
N ALA A 31 3.31 26.56 29.46
CA ALA A 31 2.84 25.34 28.80
C ALA A 31 1.31 25.28 28.82
N SER A 32 0.70 24.91 27.68
CA SER A 32 -0.75 24.66 27.54
C SER A 32 -1.25 23.75 28.68
N PRO A 33 -2.47 23.95 29.22
CA PRO A 33 -3.03 23.06 30.23
C PRO A 33 -2.99 21.58 29.81
N TRP A 34 -3.17 21.30 28.52
CA TRP A 34 -3.07 19.95 27.93
C TRP A 34 -1.70 19.30 28.11
N GLU A 35 -0.62 20.07 27.96
CA GLU A 35 0.76 19.56 28.12
C GLU A 35 1.12 19.27 29.58
N ARG A 36 0.34 19.80 30.53
CA ARG A 36 0.53 19.56 31.97
C ARG A 36 -0.24 18.36 32.49
N LEU A 37 -1.17 17.83 31.71
CA LEU A 37 -1.96 16.68 32.13
C LEU A 37 -1.07 15.45 32.30
N PRO A 38 -1.22 14.70 33.41
CA PRO A 38 -0.54 13.43 33.58
C PRO A 38 -0.79 12.49 32.39
N PRO A 39 0.21 11.67 31.99
CA PRO A 39 0.08 10.65 30.97
C PRO A 39 -1.22 9.84 31.03
N GLU A 40 -1.62 9.45 32.23
CA GLU A 40 -2.77 8.58 32.53
C GLU A 40 -4.09 9.29 32.21
N VAL A 41 -4.20 10.57 32.59
CA VAL A 41 -5.40 11.39 32.32
C VAL A 41 -5.54 11.62 30.80
N ARG A 42 -4.42 11.87 30.10
CA ARG A 42 -4.45 12.03 28.63
C ARG A 42 -4.89 10.75 27.93
N GLN A 43 -4.38 9.60 28.38
CA GLN A 43 -4.80 8.31 27.85
C GLN A 43 -6.30 8.09 28.06
N GLN A 44 -6.80 8.35 29.27
CA GLN A 44 -8.24 8.22 29.57
C GLN A 44 -9.10 9.13 28.68
N ILE A 45 -8.67 10.37 28.41
CA ILE A 45 -9.38 11.27 27.49
C ILE A 45 -9.41 10.67 26.08
N PHE A 46 -8.30 10.12 25.59
CA PHE A 46 -8.24 9.52 24.25
C PHE A 46 -9.07 8.25 24.14
N ASP A 47 -9.08 7.42 25.19
CA ASP A 47 -9.91 6.22 25.27
C ASP A 47 -11.41 6.59 25.22
N ASN A 48 -11.84 7.56 26.04
CA ASN A 48 -13.23 8.03 26.05
C ASN A 48 -13.69 8.58 24.69
N LEU A 49 -12.80 9.31 23.99
CA LEU A 49 -13.12 9.85 22.66
C LEU A 49 -13.40 8.74 21.63
N ASP A 50 -12.74 7.59 21.73
CA ASP A 50 -12.99 6.47 20.81
C ASP A 50 -14.28 5.69 21.15
N GLU A 51 -14.73 5.71 22.42
CA GLU A 51 -15.96 5.03 22.88
C GLU A 51 -17.26 5.75 22.43
N GLU A 52 -17.26 7.08 22.37
CA GLU A 52 -18.47 7.89 22.07
C GLU A 52 -19.00 7.75 20.62
N LEU A 53 -18.27 7.06 19.74
CA LEU A 53 -18.57 6.99 18.30
C LEU A 53 -19.25 5.69 17.85
N PHE A 54 -19.62 4.82 18.80
CA PHE A 54 -20.54 3.69 18.57
C PHE A 54 -22.00 4.19 18.53
N ILE A 55 -22.35 5.03 17.55
CA ILE A 55 -23.75 5.35 17.28
C ILE A 55 -24.27 4.32 16.27
N ASP A 56 -25.26 3.54 16.70
CA ASP A 56 -25.97 2.48 15.98
C ASP A 56 -26.32 2.87 14.53
N ASP A 57 -25.56 2.36 13.56
CA ASP A 57 -25.89 2.39 12.13
C ASP A 57 -27.04 1.41 11.76
N PHE A 58 -27.87 1.01 12.73
CA PHE A 58 -28.83 -0.09 12.60
C PHE A 58 -30.15 0.22 11.87
N ILE A 59 -30.38 1.40 11.29
CA ILE A 59 -31.73 1.77 10.84
C ILE A 59 -31.98 1.58 9.32
N PHE A 60 -31.00 1.20 8.50
CA PHE A 60 -31.29 0.93 7.07
C PHE A 60 -30.67 -0.37 6.53
N PRO A 61 -31.47 -1.36 6.10
CA PRO A 61 -30.97 -2.51 5.35
C PRO A 61 -30.44 -2.02 3.99
N PRO A 62 -29.17 -2.26 3.63
CA PRO A 62 -28.61 -1.64 2.45
C PRO A 62 -28.77 -2.56 1.22
N ALA A 63 -29.52 -2.09 0.21
CA ALA A 63 -29.60 -2.72 -1.12
C ALA A 63 -28.29 -2.65 -1.94
N PHE A 64 -27.26 -1.98 -1.39
CA PHE A 64 -25.92 -1.91 -1.94
C PHE A 64 -24.94 -2.05 -0.78
N PRO A 65 -23.87 -2.85 -0.87
CA PRO A 65 -22.82 -2.84 0.15
C PRO A 65 -22.24 -1.43 0.21
N ARG A 66 -22.68 -0.65 1.20
CA ARG A 66 -22.08 0.66 1.47
C ARG A 66 -20.60 0.39 1.76
N PRO A 67 -19.66 1.18 1.20
CA PRO A 67 -18.29 1.13 1.69
C PRO A 67 -18.36 1.32 3.20
N CYS A 68 -17.77 0.36 3.94
CA CYS A 68 -18.01 0.16 5.37
C CYS A 68 -18.24 1.48 6.11
N PRO A 69 -19.24 1.59 6.99
CA PRO A 69 -19.24 2.65 7.99
C PRO A 69 -17.98 2.44 8.82
N LYS A 70 -16.90 3.12 8.42
CA LYS A 70 -15.66 3.12 9.18
C LYS A 70 -16.02 3.92 10.41
N GLU A 71 -16.21 3.24 11.54
CA GLU A 71 -16.26 3.82 12.87
C GLU A 71 -15.24 4.96 12.89
N ARG A 72 -15.74 6.20 12.92
CA ARG A 72 -14.91 7.39 12.72
C ARG A 72 -14.20 7.74 14.01
N THR A 73 -13.42 6.81 14.57
CA THR A 73 -12.65 7.08 15.77
C THR A 73 -11.74 8.28 15.53
N HIS A 74 -11.50 9.09 16.57
CA HIS A 74 -10.73 10.33 16.44
C HIS A 74 -9.26 10.10 16.05
N PHE A 75 -8.82 8.84 16.07
CA PHE A 75 -7.48 8.40 15.72
C PHE A 75 -7.44 7.44 14.53
N ARG A 76 -8.58 7.02 13.95
CA ARG A 76 -8.57 6.07 12.82
C ARG A 76 -8.26 6.75 11.50
N TRP A 77 -7.35 6.14 10.73
CA TRP A 77 -7.03 6.57 9.37
C TRP A 77 -8.22 6.38 8.44
N GLY A 78 -8.68 7.50 7.87
CA GLY A 78 -9.77 7.56 6.89
C GLY A 78 -9.33 7.93 5.47
N GLY A 79 -8.02 7.87 5.17
CA GLY A 79 -7.43 8.40 3.94
C GLY A 79 -6.61 9.69 4.15
N SER A 80 -6.69 10.28 5.34
CA SER A 80 -5.83 11.38 5.79
C SER A 80 -5.55 11.23 7.29
N ILE A 81 -4.54 11.95 7.79
CA ILE A 81 -4.28 12.00 9.24
C ILE A 81 -5.52 12.53 9.95
N PRO A 82 -5.93 11.91 11.08
CA PRO A 82 -7.08 12.38 11.83
C PRO A 82 -6.88 13.83 12.29
N PRO A 83 -7.90 14.70 12.19
CA PRO A 83 -7.79 16.11 12.56
C PRO A 83 -7.26 16.34 13.98
N LEU A 84 -7.64 15.49 14.94
CA LEU A 84 -7.16 15.58 16.32
C LEU A 84 -5.63 15.40 16.40
N VAL A 85 -5.08 14.41 15.71
CA VAL A 85 -3.62 14.19 15.64
C VAL A 85 -2.93 15.41 15.01
N VAL A 86 -3.50 16.00 13.97
CA VAL A 86 -2.97 17.22 13.34
C VAL A 86 -3.00 18.40 14.31
N ALA A 87 -4.12 18.62 15.01
CA ALA A 87 -4.29 19.73 15.96
C ALA A 87 -3.30 19.65 17.13
N LEU A 88 -2.94 18.44 17.55
CA LEU A 88 -1.99 18.23 18.63
C LEU A 88 -0.52 18.44 18.21
N ARG A 89 -0.18 18.58 16.93
CA ARG A 89 1.23 18.72 16.45
C ARG A 89 2.02 19.85 17.13
N SER A 90 1.36 20.93 17.57
CA SER A 90 2.00 22.04 18.28
C SER A 90 2.18 21.82 19.78
N LEU A 91 1.68 20.70 20.31
CA LEU A 91 1.70 20.30 21.72
C LEU A 91 2.51 19.01 21.84
N PRO A 92 3.85 19.09 22.00
CA PRO A 92 4.73 17.95 21.76
C PRO A 92 4.44 16.73 22.65
N VAL A 93 4.15 16.94 23.94
CA VAL A 93 3.89 15.85 24.89
C VAL A 93 2.56 15.16 24.55
N SER A 94 1.53 15.93 24.23
CA SER A 94 0.20 15.45 23.81
C SER A 94 0.25 14.78 22.44
N TYR A 95 1.01 15.35 21.50
CA TYR A 95 1.22 14.79 20.18
C TYR A 95 1.89 13.42 20.24
N CYS A 96 2.92 13.26 21.08
CA CYS A 96 3.58 11.97 21.24
C CYS A 96 2.60 10.87 21.66
N HIS A 97 1.74 11.15 22.64
CA HIS A 97 0.69 10.22 23.06
C HIS A 97 -0.35 9.98 21.95
N ALA A 98 -0.76 11.03 21.24
CA ALA A 98 -1.70 10.91 20.13
C ALA A 98 -1.15 10.03 18.99
N ILE A 99 0.17 10.09 18.76
CA ILE A 99 0.87 9.26 17.78
C ILE A 99 0.95 7.81 18.25
N GLU A 100 1.19 7.55 19.54
CA GLU A 100 1.13 6.21 20.12
C GLU A 100 -0.27 5.59 19.97
N HIS A 101 -1.31 6.38 20.26
CA HIS A 101 -2.70 5.95 20.10
C HIS A 101 -3.03 5.69 18.63
N PHE A 102 -2.70 6.63 17.74
CA PHE A 102 -2.81 6.48 16.29
C PHE A 102 -2.11 5.21 15.79
N ALA A 103 -0.91 4.90 16.27
CA ALA A 103 -0.18 3.69 15.91
C ALA A 103 -0.93 2.41 16.34
N SER A 104 -1.52 2.43 17.54
CA SER A 104 -2.26 1.30 18.10
C SER A 104 -3.54 1.00 17.31
N THR A 105 -4.19 2.04 16.78
CA THR A 105 -5.42 1.94 15.99
C THR A 105 -5.13 1.61 14.52
N ASN A 106 -3.97 2.03 13.99
CA ASN A 106 -3.64 1.96 12.56
C ASN A 106 -2.40 1.11 12.26
N GLY A 107 -2.30 -0.08 12.87
CA GLY A 107 -1.19 -1.01 12.62
C GLY A 107 -1.00 -1.39 11.13
N VAL A 108 -2.08 -1.33 10.34
CA VAL A 108 -2.05 -1.47 8.87
C VAL A 108 -2.70 -0.25 8.23
N LEU A 109 -1.95 0.48 7.41
CA LEU A 109 -2.42 1.63 6.68
C LEU A 109 -3.02 1.21 5.34
N ASP A 110 -4.32 1.45 5.14
CA ASP A 110 -5.01 1.17 3.88
C ASP A 110 -4.96 2.40 2.95
N LEU A 111 -4.26 2.26 1.81
CA LEU A 111 -4.05 3.31 0.80
C LEU A 111 -5.06 3.28 -0.36
N SER A 112 -6.06 2.41 -0.27
CA SER A 112 -7.02 2.12 -1.35
C SER A 112 -8.07 3.22 -1.57
N PHE A 113 -8.11 4.32 -0.82
CA PHE A 113 -9.20 5.30 -0.97
C PHE A 113 -8.70 6.72 -0.83
N GLY A 114 -8.42 7.40 -1.95
CA GLY A 114 -8.18 8.86 -1.97
C GLY A 114 -7.11 9.33 -0.98
N CYS A 115 -6.08 8.50 -0.75
CA CYS A 115 -5.19 8.68 0.39
C CYS A 115 -4.16 9.80 0.16
N ASN A 116 -4.02 10.66 1.17
CA ASN A 116 -3.00 11.71 1.21
C ASN A 116 -1.98 11.41 2.32
N ILE A 117 -1.01 10.56 2.01
CA ILE A 117 0.15 10.32 2.90
C ILE A 117 1.23 11.41 2.75
N ALA A 118 1.09 12.32 1.78
CA ALA A 118 2.05 13.41 1.57
C ALA A 118 1.96 14.50 2.65
N SER A 119 0.82 14.59 3.35
CA SER A 119 0.63 15.50 4.49
C SER A 119 1.12 14.95 5.83
N MET A 120 1.60 13.69 5.85
CA MET A 120 2.11 13.07 7.06
C MET A 120 3.51 13.57 7.39
N THR A 121 3.76 13.86 8.66
CA THR A 121 5.09 14.18 9.18
C THR A 121 5.96 12.92 9.27
N LYS A 122 7.27 13.11 9.44
CA LYS A 122 8.19 11.97 9.67
C LYS A 122 7.78 11.12 10.87
N SER A 123 7.34 11.73 11.98
CA SER A 123 6.90 11.00 13.17
C SER A 123 5.65 10.17 12.93
N GLU A 124 4.68 10.70 12.17
CA GLU A 124 3.45 9.97 11.80
C GLU A 124 3.75 8.80 10.85
N LEU A 125 4.62 8.99 9.85
CA LEU A 125 5.07 7.90 8.97
C LEU A 125 5.92 6.88 9.73
N GLY A 126 6.64 7.33 10.75
CA GLY A 126 7.48 6.52 11.61
C GLY A 126 6.71 5.48 12.42
N VAL A 127 5.41 5.62 12.65
CA VAL A 127 4.65 4.58 13.37
C VAL A 127 3.99 3.55 12.47
N ILE A 128 4.01 3.74 11.15
CA ILE A 128 3.41 2.83 10.19
C ILE A 128 4.32 1.63 9.96
N THR A 129 3.83 0.43 10.30
CA THR A 129 4.58 -0.83 10.14
C THR A 129 4.14 -1.64 8.93
N ALA A 130 2.89 -1.48 8.50
CA ALA A 130 2.32 -2.22 7.39
C ALA A 130 1.45 -1.33 6.51
N VAL A 131 1.50 -1.56 5.20
CA VAL A 131 0.66 -0.90 4.20
C VAL A 131 -0.14 -1.97 3.44
N ARG A 132 -1.43 -1.70 3.26
CA ARG A 132 -2.28 -2.39 2.28
C ARG A 132 -2.63 -1.40 1.19
N PHE A 133 -2.49 -1.80 -0.06
CA PHE A 133 -2.76 -0.91 -1.17
C PHE A 133 -3.48 -1.65 -2.29
N ASP A 134 -4.76 -1.33 -2.48
CA ASP A 134 -5.48 -1.71 -3.69
C ASP A 134 -5.33 -0.63 -4.77
N VAL A 135 -4.64 -0.98 -5.87
CA VAL A 135 -4.41 -0.07 -7.00
C VAL A 135 -5.68 0.14 -7.83
N GLY A 136 -6.61 -0.82 -7.84
CA GLY A 136 -7.84 -0.77 -8.65
C GLY A 136 -8.68 0.46 -8.30
N SER A 137 -8.79 0.75 -7.01
CA SER A 137 -9.51 1.91 -6.47
C SER A 137 -9.10 3.27 -7.05
N LEU A 138 -7.82 3.46 -7.40
CA LEU A 138 -7.30 4.73 -7.90
C LEU A 138 -7.62 4.96 -9.38
N VAL A 139 -7.86 3.87 -10.11
CA VAL A 139 -8.16 3.90 -11.55
C VAL A 139 -9.62 4.29 -11.80
N CYS A 140 -10.50 4.20 -10.80
CA CYS A 140 -11.95 4.30 -10.98
C CYS A 140 -12.56 5.70 -10.85
N VAL A 141 -11.91 6.62 -10.12
CA VAL A 141 -12.67 7.72 -9.49
C VAL A 141 -12.84 9.00 -10.32
N PRO A 142 -11.92 9.48 -11.18
CA PRO A 142 -12.15 10.79 -11.83
C PRO A 142 -12.70 10.78 -13.27
N ASP A 143 -12.40 9.77 -14.11
CA ASP A 143 -12.43 10.02 -15.56
C ASP A 143 -13.74 9.61 -16.28
N MET A 144 -14.61 8.80 -15.66
CA MET A 144 -15.98 8.62 -16.19
C MET A 144 -16.76 9.94 -16.15
N LEU A 145 -16.52 10.77 -15.13
CA LEU A 145 -17.14 12.08 -14.98
C LEU A 145 -16.51 13.11 -15.92
N VAL A 146 -15.18 13.09 -16.11
CA VAL A 146 -14.49 14.03 -17.01
C VAL A 146 -14.75 13.70 -18.49
N LYS A 147 -14.84 12.41 -18.88
CA LYS A 147 -15.18 12.00 -20.26
C LYS A 147 -16.64 12.28 -20.63
N ALA A 148 -17.57 12.22 -19.67
CA ALA A 148 -18.94 12.68 -19.89
C ALA A 148 -18.98 14.18 -20.29
N HIS A 149 -18.06 15.01 -19.77
CA HIS A 149 -17.95 16.41 -20.17
C HIS A 149 -17.29 16.63 -21.54
N LYS A 150 -16.32 15.81 -21.97
CA LYS A 150 -15.64 15.98 -23.26
C LYS A 150 -16.42 15.45 -24.48
N LYS A 151 -17.44 14.59 -24.28
CA LYS A 151 -18.32 14.12 -25.38
C LYS A 151 -19.11 15.24 -26.06
N ARG A 152 -19.21 16.44 -25.47
CA ARG A 152 -19.87 17.62 -26.07
C ARG A 152 -19.10 18.28 -27.22
N LYS A 153 -17.88 17.85 -27.58
CA LYS A 153 -17.05 18.52 -28.61
C LYS A 153 -16.63 17.65 -29.81
N GLY A 154 -17.36 16.58 -30.13
CA GLY A 154 -17.21 15.85 -31.42
C GLY A 154 -15.88 15.13 -31.68
N LYS A 155 -14.87 15.24 -30.80
CA LYS A 155 -13.64 14.44 -30.89
C LYS A 155 -13.88 13.07 -30.26
N VAL A 156 -13.86 12.04 -31.09
CA VAL A 156 -13.72 10.65 -30.65
C VAL A 156 -12.38 10.56 -29.91
N SER A 157 -12.43 10.61 -28.58
CA SER A 157 -11.26 10.31 -27.77
C SER A 157 -10.94 8.85 -28.03
N THR A 158 -9.83 8.58 -28.72
CA THR A 158 -9.15 7.29 -28.61
C THR A 158 -9.10 6.96 -27.13
N MET A 159 -9.62 5.78 -26.78
CA MET A 159 -9.63 5.28 -25.42
C MET A 159 -8.17 5.17 -25.00
N SER A 160 -7.62 6.20 -24.35
CA SER A 160 -6.26 6.14 -23.83
C SER A 160 -6.29 5.07 -22.76
N PHE A 161 -5.74 3.90 -23.09
CA PHE A 161 -5.49 2.85 -22.12
C PHE A 161 -4.76 3.49 -20.96
N TYR A 162 -5.34 3.38 -19.76
CA TYR A 162 -4.81 4.02 -18.58
C TYR A 162 -3.47 3.35 -18.27
N SER A 163 -2.36 4.01 -18.58
CA SER A 163 -1.10 3.63 -17.95
C SER A 163 -1.33 3.78 -16.45
N LEU A 164 -1.02 2.76 -15.68
CA LEU A 164 -0.90 2.87 -14.23
C LEU A 164 0.30 3.80 -13.99
N THR A 165 0.07 5.11 -14.10
CA THR A 165 1.13 6.11 -14.03
C THR A 165 1.93 5.86 -12.77
N LYS A 166 3.25 5.74 -12.92
CA LYS A 166 4.21 5.61 -11.82
C LYS A 166 3.74 6.48 -10.66
N PRO A 167 3.52 5.92 -9.46
CA PRO A 167 2.86 6.65 -8.40
C PRO A 167 3.87 7.52 -7.64
N TYR A 168 4.55 8.41 -8.37
CA TYR A 168 5.61 9.28 -7.89
C TYR A 168 5.23 10.05 -6.63
N ARG A 169 3.93 10.29 -6.41
CA ARG A 169 3.39 10.94 -5.22
C ARG A 169 3.67 10.20 -3.90
N PHE A 170 3.87 8.88 -3.91
CA PHE A 170 4.09 8.12 -2.68
C PHE A 170 5.57 7.94 -2.33
N ARG A 171 6.45 7.97 -3.34
CA ARG A 171 7.89 7.75 -3.14
C ARG A 171 8.49 8.63 -2.03
N PRO A 172 8.25 9.96 -1.98
CA PRO A 172 8.79 10.80 -0.91
C PRO A 172 8.32 10.35 0.49
N SER A 173 7.05 10.01 0.65
CA SER A 173 6.50 9.54 1.92
C SER A 173 7.06 8.18 2.32
N PHE A 174 7.20 7.23 1.39
CA PHE A 174 7.77 5.92 1.68
C PHE A 174 9.25 5.97 2.05
N LEU A 175 10.01 6.93 1.51
CA LEU A 175 11.40 7.18 1.93
C LEU A 175 11.51 7.64 3.39
N LEU A 176 10.47 8.27 3.93
CA LEU A 176 10.40 8.74 5.32
C LEU A 176 9.80 7.70 6.27
N ALA A 177 9.09 6.69 5.74
CA ALA A 177 8.48 5.61 6.52
C ALA A 177 9.52 4.53 6.91
N GLU A 178 10.50 4.92 7.73
CA GLU A 178 11.65 4.08 8.11
C GLU A 178 11.25 2.78 8.84
N ASN A 179 10.04 2.72 9.40
CA ASN A 179 9.50 1.57 10.13
C ASN A 179 8.52 0.71 9.32
N LEU A 180 8.27 1.05 8.05
CA LEU A 180 7.46 0.23 7.16
C LEU A 180 8.18 -1.09 6.86
N ARG A 181 7.55 -2.22 7.21
CA ARG A 181 8.10 -3.57 7.07
C ARG A 181 7.28 -4.47 6.17
N ILE A 182 5.96 -4.31 6.17
CA ILE A 182 5.04 -5.17 5.42
C ILE A 182 4.33 -4.35 4.37
N PHE A 183 4.31 -4.83 3.14
CA PHE A 183 3.57 -4.19 2.06
C PHE A 183 2.71 -5.23 1.34
N HIS A 184 1.41 -5.01 1.31
CA HIS A 184 0.47 -5.80 0.53
C HIS A 184 -0.10 -4.96 -0.60
N LEU A 185 0.11 -5.39 -1.84
CA LEU A 185 -0.36 -4.71 -3.04
C LEU A 185 -1.38 -5.60 -3.75
N SER A 186 -2.60 -5.11 -3.88
CA SER A 186 -3.69 -5.81 -4.55
C SER A 186 -4.27 -4.98 -5.69
N LEU A 187 -5.16 -5.61 -6.44
CA LEU A 187 -5.84 -5.01 -7.56
C LEU A 187 -7.32 -5.40 -7.50
N ASP A 188 -8.20 -4.41 -7.31
CA ASP A 188 -9.64 -4.66 -7.26
C ASP A 188 -10.18 -5.12 -8.62
N TYR A 189 -10.42 -6.42 -8.72
CA TYR A 189 -10.95 -7.09 -9.91
C TYR A 189 -12.32 -6.58 -10.35
N ARG A 190 -13.11 -5.99 -9.45
CA ARG A 190 -14.46 -5.48 -9.78
C ARG A 190 -14.41 -4.30 -10.73
N PHE A 191 -13.33 -3.54 -10.68
CA PHE A 191 -13.19 -2.32 -11.48
C PHE A 191 -12.03 -2.38 -12.48
N PHE A 192 -11.33 -3.50 -12.51
CA PHE A 192 -10.17 -3.65 -13.35
C PHE A 192 -10.57 -4.03 -14.78
N HIS A 193 -10.25 -3.14 -15.73
CA HIS A 193 -10.37 -3.49 -17.13
C HIS A 193 -9.29 -4.51 -17.50
N ARG A 194 -9.69 -5.64 -18.11
CA ARG A 194 -8.77 -6.73 -18.53
C ARG A 194 -7.53 -6.28 -19.32
N TYR A 195 -7.59 -5.15 -20.03
CA TYR A 195 -6.46 -4.57 -20.78
C TYR A 195 -5.33 -4.03 -19.90
N ASN A 196 -5.60 -3.76 -18.62
CA ASN A 196 -4.61 -3.19 -17.71
C ASN A 196 -3.74 -4.29 -17.05
N ALA A 197 -4.08 -5.58 -17.18
CA ALA A 197 -3.33 -6.65 -16.50
C ALA A 197 -1.85 -6.68 -16.87
N PRO A 198 -1.46 -6.63 -18.14
CA PRO A 198 -0.04 -6.62 -18.49
C PRO A 198 0.69 -5.38 -17.93
N HIS A 199 0.00 -4.24 -17.87
CA HIS A 199 0.53 -3.05 -17.20
C HIS A 199 0.80 -3.34 -15.72
N PHE A 200 -0.21 -3.82 -14.99
CA PHE A 200 -0.03 -4.13 -13.57
C PHE A 200 1.08 -5.16 -13.34
N LEU A 201 1.08 -6.27 -14.08
CA LEU A 201 2.11 -7.32 -13.99
C LEU A 201 3.53 -6.76 -14.14
N THR A 202 3.76 -5.81 -15.05
CA THR A 202 5.11 -5.28 -15.31
C THR A 202 5.46 -4.03 -14.49
N GLU A 203 4.45 -3.31 -14.00
CA GLU A 203 4.58 -1.99 -13.39
C GLU A 203 4.30 -1.98 -11.89
N PHE A 204 3.77 -3.05 -11.29
CA PHE A 204 3.53 -3.12 -9.84
C PHE A 204 4.76 -2.75 -8.98
N PRO A 205 6.02 -3.07 -9.37
CA PRO A 205 7.17 -2.71 -8.55
C PRO A 205 7.37 -1.19 -8.42
N PHE A 206 6.79 -0.37 -9.32
CA PHE A 206 6.82 1.09 -9.18
C PHE A 206 6.03 1.58 -7.95
N TRP A 207 5.07 0.80 -7.45
CA TRP A 207 4.27 1.13 -6.28
C TRP A 207 5.00 0.88 -4.96
N LEU A 208 6.12 0.18 -5.02
CA LEU A 208 7.00 -0.12 -3.89
C LEU A 208 8.22 0.82 -3.86
N GLU A 209 8.36 1.69 -4.86
CA GLU A 209 9.48 2.63 -4.98
C GLU A 209 9.52 3.59 -3.79
N GLY A 210 10.67 3.64 -3.13
CA GLY A 210 10.93 4.42 -1.92
C GLY A 210 11.02 3.59 -0.63
N CYS A 211 10.53 2.35 -0.63
CA CYS A 211 10.59 1.47 0.53
C CYS A 211 11.97 0.80 0.66
N LYS A 212 12.75 1.17 1.68
CA LYS A 212 14.15 0.68 1.85
C LYS A 212 14.30 -0.58 2.71
N ALA A 213 13.29 -0.91 3.52
CA ALA A 213 13.45 -1.85 4.61
C ALA A 213 12.25 -2.82 4.75
N LEU A 214 11.70 -3.31 3.63
CA LEU A 214 10.57 -4.23 3.69
C LEU A 214 11.05 -5.63 4.10
N SER A 215 10.44 -6.22 5.12
CA SER A 215 10.65 -7.62 5.48
C SER A 215 9.73 -8.55 4.70
N LYS A 216 8.55 -8.08 4.29
CA LYS A 216 7.58 -8.88 3.55
C LYS A 216 6.82 -8.04 2.53
N VAL A 217 6.75 -8.55 1.31
CA VAL A 217 5.94 -8.00 0.23
C VAL A 217 5.00 -9.08 -0.26
N THR A 218 3.71 -8.78 -0.32
CA THR A 218 2.69 -9.65 -0.90
C THR A 218 2.04 -8.91 -2.07
N VAL A 219 1.92 -9.57 -3.22
CA VAL A 219 1.31 -9.00 -4.42
C VAL A 219 0.28 -9.97 -4.98
N GLU A 220 -0.91 -9.46 -5.27
CA GLU A 220 -1.97 -10.19 -5.96
C GLU A 220 -1.90 -9.92 -7.47
N LEU A 221 -1.42 -10.88 -8.25
CA LEU A 221 -1.24 -10.78 -9.69
C LEU A 221 -2.50 -11.29 -10.44
N PRO A 222 -3.12 -10.47 -11.30
CA PRO A 222 -4.32 -10.86 -12.01
C PRO A 222 -4.04 -12.01 -13.01
N ILE A 223 -4.93 -13.00 -13.05
CA ILE A 223 -5.03 -14.00 -14.11
C ILE A 223 -6.12 -13.54 -15.09
N CYS A 224 -5.71 -13.03 -16.25
CA CYS A 224 -6.64 -12.57 -17.29
C CYS A 224 -6.90 -13.66 -18.33
N ARG A 225 -7.80 -14.59 -17.99
CA ARG A 225 -8.27 -15.62 -18.93
C ARG A 225 -8.81 -14.98 -20.21
N GLY A 226 -8.33 -15.45 -21.35
CA GLY A 226 -8.75 -14.99 -22.68
C GLY A 226 -8.11 -13.70 -23.20
N PHE A 227 -7.21 -13.05 -22.44
CA PHE A 227 -6.47 -11.87 -22.93
C PHE A 227 -4.99 -12.16 -23.20
N LEU A 228 -4.33 -12.87 -22.29
CA LEU A 228 -2.99 -13.41 -22.49
C LEU A 228 -3.10 -14.93 -22.57
N ARG A 229 -2.37 -15.54 -23.50
CA ARG A 229 -2.17 -17.00 -23.45
C ARG A 229 -1.39 -17.34 -22.19
N THR A 230 -1.58 -18.55 -21.68
CA THR A 230 -0.90 -19.02 -20.46
C THR A 230 0.62 -18.90 -20.58
N GLU A 231 1.17 -19.24 -21.75
CA GLU A 231 2.61 -19.16 -22.04
C GLU A 231 3.11 -17.72 -22.00
N GLU A 232 2.39 -16.79 -22.64
CA GLU A 232 2.75 -15.37 -22.68
C GLU A 232 2.72 -14.76 -21.27
N ARG A 233 1.69 -15.08 -20.47
CA ARG A 233 1.58 -14.65 -19.08
C ARG A 233 2.75 -15.19 -18.25
N ASN A 234 3.02 -16.50 -18.35
CA ASN A 234 4.10 -17.14 -17.63
C ASN A 234 5.45 -16.51 -17.99
N MET A 235 5.69 -16.20 -19.26
CA MET A 235 6.89 -15.48 -19.69
C MET A 235 7.02 -14.09 -19.06
N ILE A 236 5.93 -13.32 -18.97
CA ILE A 236 5.93 -12.02 -18.28
C ILE A 236 6.31 -12.21 -16.82
N ILE A 237 5.63 -13.14 -16.14
CA ILE A 237 5.82 -13.38 -14.72
C ILE A 237 7.25 -13.85 -14.46
N PHE A 238 7.73 -14.90 -15.14
CA PHE A 238 9.10 -15.39 -14.96
C PHE A 238 10.16 -14.32 -15.26
N GLY A 239 10.03 -13.59 -16.37
CA GLY A 239 10.98 -12.53 -16.70
C GLY A 239 10.93 -11.32 -15.74
N MET A 240 9.82 -11.14 -15.03
CA MET A 240 9.72 -10.18 -13.94
C MET A 240 10.31 -10.75 -12.64
N MET A 241 9.98 -11.98 -12.27
CA MET A 241 10.51 -12.66 -11.09
C MET A 241 12.04 -12.72 -11.13
N GLU A 242 12.63 -13.11 -12.26
CA GLU A 242 14.08 -13.14 -12.47
C GLU A 242 14.71 -11.75 -12.26
N ARG A 243 14.05 -10.70 -12.76
CA ARG A 243 14.51 -9.32 -12.61
C ARG A 243 14.45 -8.86 -11.16
N LEU A 244 13.36 -9.18 -10.46
CA LEU A 244 13.18 -8.85 -9.05
C LEU A 244 14.23 -9.59 -8.22
N TYR A 245 14.44 -10.88 -8.45
CA TYR A 245 15.49 -11.66 -7.81
C TYR A 245 16.87 -11.03 -8.01
N LYS A 246 17.25 -10.69 -9.24
CA LYS A 246 18.55 -10.04 -9.54
C LYS A 246 18.75 -8.70 -8.82
N LYS A 247 17.67 -7.95 -8.54
CA LYS A 247 17.77 -6.60 -7.97
C LYS A 247 17.57 -6.57 -6.44
N VAL A 248 16.67 -7.40 -5.92
CA VAL A 248 16.28 -7.45 -4.51
C VAL A 248 17.04 -8.54 -3.77
N GLY A 249 17.50 -9.58 -4.48
CA GLY A 249 18.22 -10.73 -3.90
C GLY A 249 17.32 -11.76 -3.22
N VAL A 250 16.00 -11.62 -3.33
CA VAL A 250 15.00 -12.50 -2.70
C VAL A 250 14.11 -13.11 -3.77
N GLU A 251 13.94 -14.44 -3.72
CA GLU A 251 13.07 -15.17 -4.63
C GLU A 251 11.60 -15.00 -4.22
N GLY A 252 10.73 -14.77 -5.20
CA GLY A 252 9.30 -14.71 -4.98
C GLY A 252 8.70 -16.10 -4.91
N ARG A 253 7.88 -16.36 -3.89
CA ARG A 253 7.16 -17.62 -3.70
C ARG A 253 5.70 -17.45 -4.08
N TYR A 254 5.19 -18.34 -4.92
CA TYR A 254 3.76 -18.49 -5.12
C TYR A 254 3.10 -19.04 -3.85
N VAL A 255 2.04 -18.38 -3.39
CA VAL A 255 1.30 -18.78 -2.18
C VAL A 255 0.05 -19.55 -2.55
N ARG A 256 -0.82 -18.95 -3.35
CA ARG A 256 -2.13 -19.51 -3.71
C ARG A 256 -2.76 -18.80 -4.90
N THR A 257 -3.78 -19.42 -5.46
CA THR A 257 -4.70 -18.80 -6.41
C THR A 257 -6.03 -18.55 -5.70
N THR A 258 -6.59 -17.35 -5.88
CA THR A 258 -7.90 -16.97 -5.33
C THR A 258 -8.86 -16.65 -6.47
N GLU A 259 -10.04 -17.25 -6.42
CA GLU A 259 -11.12 -17.03 -7.39
C GLU A 259 -12.07 -15.93 -6.88
N TYR A 260 -12.36 -14.95 -7.72
CA TYR A 260 -13.28 -13.83 -7.49
C TYR A 260 -14.39 -13.84 -8.55
N GLY A 261 -15.24 -14.87 -8.50
CA GLY A 261 -16.31 -15.08 -9.47
C GLY A 261 -15.75 -15.40 -10.87
N MET A 262 -15.74 -14.41 -11.76
CA MET A 262 -15.22 -14.55 -13.14
C MET A 262 -13.75 -14.12 -13.29
N ALA A 263 -13.10 -13.72 -12.19
CA ALA A 263 -11.71 -13.28 -12.16
C ALA A 263 -10.89 -14.17 -11.23
N GLU A 264 -9.59 -14.26 -11.47
CA GLU A 264 -8.66 -15.05 -10.67
C GLU A 264 -7.40 -14.22 -10.38
N SER A 265 -6.76 -14.51 -9.24
CA SER A 265 -5.57 -13.83 -8.75
C SER A 265 -4.56 -14.86 -8.24
N GLU A 266 -3.29 -14.70 -8.58
CA GLU A 266 -2.20 -15.41 -7.89
C GLU A 266 -1.60 -14.51 -6.82
N GLU A 267 -1.54 -15.01 -5.60
CA GLU A 267 -0.84 -14.35 -4.51
C GLU A 267 0.64 -14.78 -4.54
N TRP A 268 1.52 -13.79 -4.66
CA TRP A 268 2.97 -13.96 -4.64
C TRP A 268 3.57 -13.22 -3.45
N GLU A 269 4.58 -13.83 -2.84
CA GLU A 269 5.21 -13.32 -1.62
C GLU A 269 6.73 -13.29 -1.75
N TRP A 270 7.33 -12.19 -1.31
CA TRP A 270 8.76 -12.05 -1.09
C TRP A 270 8.98 -11.80 0.39
N GLU A 271 9.78 -12.63 1.04
CA GLU A 271 10.08 -12.53 2.45
C GLU A 271 11.59 -12.49 2.66
N ALA A 272 12.06 -11.46 3.35
CA ALA A 272 13.47 -11.31 3.67
C ALA A 272 13.89 -12.41 4.68
N PRO A 273 15.12 -12.95 4.58
CA PRO A 273 15.67 -13.79 5.64
C PRO A 273 15.58 -13.12 7.02
N GLY A 274 15.41 -13.92 8.07
CA GLY A 274 15.21 -13.42 9.44
C GLY A 274 16.24 -12.36 9.85
N GLY A 275 15.76 -11.20 10.31
CA GLY A 275 16.59 -10.07 10.73
C GLY A 275 17.16 -9.20 9.59
N THR A 276 16.87 -9.53 8.33
CA THR A 276 17.29 -8.74 7.16
C THR A 276 16.11 -8.01 6.51
N TYR A 277 16.40 -7.16 5.52
CA TYR A 277 15.39 -6.39 4.81
C TYR A 277 15.66 -6.33 3.31
N MET A 278 14.60 -6.15 2.54
CA MET A 278 14.62 -5.91 1.11
C MET A 278 14.57 -4.40 0.79
N ASP A 279 15.47 -3.96 -0.09
CA ASP A 279 15.48 -2.59 -0.62
C ASP A 279 14.70 -2.51 -1.94
N TRP A 280 13.49 -1.96 -1.87
CA TRP A 280 12.63 -1.67 -3.01
C TRP A 280 12.72 -0.20 -3.44
N SER A 281 13.70 0.57 -2.93
CA SER A 281 13.80 2.01 -3.21
C SER A 281 14.24 2.36 -4.63
N LYS A 282 14.75 1.38 -5.37
CA LYS A 282 15.25 1.51 -6.74
C LYS A 282 14.12 1.38 -7.77
N ASP A 283 14.39 1.80 -9.00
CA ASP A 283 13.47 1.58 -10.12
C ASP A 283 13.47 0.10 -10.53
N LEU A 284 12.54 -0.67 -9.98
CA LEU A 284 12.46 -2.13 -10.17
C LEU A 284 11.54 -2.55 -11.32
N GLY A 285 10.51 -1.76 -11.61
CA GLY A 285 9.50 -2.09 -12.62
C GLY A 285 9.98 -1.84 -14.05
N LYS A 286 9.13 -2.20 -15.01
CA LYS A 286 9.33 -1.89 -16.43
C LYS A 286 8.00 -1.42 -17.01
N LYS A 287 8.00 -0.24 -17.66
CA LYS A 287 6.81 0.22 -18.37
C LYS A 287 6.40 -0.82 -19.40
N TRP A 288 5.12 -1.15 -19.43
CA TRP A 288 4.60 -2.06 -20.44
C TRP A 288 4.77 -1.45 -21.82
N ASN A 289 5.35 -2.23 -22.74
CA ASN A 289 5.44 -1.87 -24.15
C ASN A 289 4.85 -3.03 -24.96
N PRO A 290 3.61 -2.91 -25.46
CA PRO A 290 2.93 -4.01 -26.15
C PRO A 290 3.66 -4.44 -27.43
N THR A 291 4.26 -3.49 -28.15
CA THR A 291 5.01 -3.77 -29.40
C THR A 291 6.30 -4.52 -29.10
N GLY A 292 7.06 -4.06 -28.12
CA GLY A 292 8.29 -4.73 -27.68
C GLY A 292 8.01 -6.08 -27.00
N PHE A 293 6.84 -6.24 -26.39
CA PHE A 293 6.43 -7.49 -25.76
C PHE A 293 6.18 -8.59 -26.79
N ARG A 294 5.40 -8.30 -27.85
CA ARG A 294 5.15 -9.28 -28.92
C ARG A 294 6.45 -9.77 -29.54
N GLU A 295 7.39 -8.86 -29.77
CA GLU A 295 8.70 -9.20 -30.32
C GLU A 295 9.55 -10.02 -29.32
N ALA A 296 9.56 -9.65 -28.04
CA ALA A 296 10.26 -10.41 -27.01
C ALA A 296 9.69 -11.82 -26.82
N CYS A 297 8.36 -11.97 -26.87
CA CYS A 297 7.69 -13.27 -26.84
C CYS A 297 8.09 -14.12 -28.04
N ARG A 298 8.06 -13.55 -29.25
CA ARG A 298 8.51 -14.22 -30.47
C ARG A 298 9.95 -14.73 -30.34
N LEU A 299 10.88 -13.88 -29.90
CA LEU A 299 12.29 -14.23 -29.77
C LEU A 299 12.56 -15.30 -28.70
N MET A 300 11.84 -15.27 -27.58
CA MET A 300 11.99 -16.29 -26.54
C MET A 300 11.36 -17.63 -26.93
N LEU A 301 10.20 -17.62 -27.58
CA LEU A 301 9.60 -18.85 -28.14
C LEU A 301 10.55 -19.50 -29.16
N LEU A 302 11.21 -18.71 -30.00
CA LEU A 302 12.25 -19.21 -30.90
C LEU A 302 13.43 -19.82 -30.13
N LYS A 303 13.90 -19.21 -29.03
CA LYS A 303 14.97 -19.78 -28.20
C LYS A 303 14.57 -21.08 -27.50
N VAL A 304 13.33 -21.20 -27.05
CA VAL A 304 12.82 -22.44 -26.42
C VAL A 304 12.69 -23.54 -27.47
N ALA A 305 12.13 -23.22 -28.65
CA ALA A 305 12.05 -24.17 -29.77
C ALA A 305 13.45 -24.68 -30.17
N CYS A 306 14.42 -23.78 -30.34
CA CYS A 306 15.80 -24.19 -30.66
C CYS A 306 16.45 -25.06 -29.57
N ARG A 307 16.10 -24.87 -28.28
CA ARG A 307 16.61 -25.73 -27.19
C ARG A 307 15.92 -27.09 -27.14
N ALA A 308 14.64 -27.17 -27.47
CA ALA A 308 13.91 -28.42 -27.55
C ALA A 308 14.38 -29.27 -28.75
N ASP A 309 14.69 -28.63 -29.88
CA ASP A 309 15.24 -29.32 -31.06
C ASP A 309 16.65 -29.88 -30.79
N LEU A 310 17.47 -29.18 -30.01
CA LEU A 310 18.79 -29.66 -29.59
C LEU A 310 18.71 -30.83 -28.59
N ALA A 311 17.70 -30.85 -27.72
CA ALA A 311 17.49 -31.93 -26.76
C ALA A 311 16.91 -33.22 -27.37
N ASN A 312 16.32 -33.15 -28.57
CA ASN A 312 15.81 -34.30 -29.33
C ASN A 312 16.84 -34.86 -30.34
N TRP A 313 18.06 -34.33 -30.34
CA TRP A 313 19.18 -34.76 -31.21
C TRP A 313 20.26 -35.55 -30.45
N GLU A 314 20.12 -35.70 -29.13
CA GLU A 314 20.92 -36.61 -28.29
C GLU A 314 20.15 -37.91 -28.01
#